data_AF-A0A1V5DQ47-F1
#
_entry.id   AF-A0A1V5DQ47-F1
#
_cell.length_a   1.000
_cell.length_b   1.000
_cell.length_c   1.000
_cell.angle_alpha   90.00
_cell.angle_beta   90.00
_cell.angle_gamma   90.00
#
_symmetry.space_group_name_H-M   'P 1'
#
loop_
_entity.id
_entity.type
_entity.pdbx_description
1 polymer ?
#
loop_
_entity_poly.entity_id
_entity_poly.type
_entity_poly.pdbx_seq_one_letter_code
_entity_poly.pdbx_strand_id
1 'polypeptide(L)'
;MVLLYLLSFMVSLWATPVEAGDLPSLCLMQPAYLEMRLPDHGLTWLPDEDFRGRCGDVPPKQWIRKSLGSVDLLVYADGPRGSGRTWDVAVGVAEKGGAKPLRGVCLQTSTVGWRTLQRYKKGPLPWVDDLDGDGKAELIIWDSFPLHENASLAEYGLVAWVYRLASRDSFVIDWVLSRRLAQSVAEEYRAPLDAEGTPYPEKLRTGAGEALEKFAGKRCRILKKDNP
;
A
#
# COMPACT_ATOMS: atom_id res chain seq x y z
N MET A 1 -66.09 -10.34 -52.76
CA MET A 1 -64.65 -10.58 -53.02
C MET A 1 -63.90 -9.89 -51.90
N VAL A 2 -63.46 -10.67 -50.91
CA VAL A 2 -62.96 -10.20 -49.60
C VAL A 2 -61.46 -9.93 -49.72
N LEU A 3 -61.03 -8.71 -49.35
CA LEU A 3 -59.63 -8.28 -49.39
C LEU A 3 -59.06 -8.35 -47.96
N LEU A 4 -58.27 -9.40 -47.67
CA LEU A 4 -57.49 -9.54 -46.44
C LEU A 4 -56.14 -8.82 -46.61
N TYR A 5 -55.88 -7.80 -45.80
CA TYR A 5 -54.54 -7.23 -45.64
C TYR A 5 -53.85 -7.87 -44.43
N LEU A 6 -52.76 -8.59 -44.70
CA LEU A 6 -51.85 -9.19 -43.73
C LEU A 6 -50.93 -8.10 -43.14
N LEU A 7 -51.12 -7.79 -41.85
CA LEU A 7 -50.15 -7.03 -41.04
C LEU A 7 -49.20 -8.02 -40.37
N SER A 8 -47.96 -8.13 -40.87
CA SER A 8 -46.92 -8.96 -40.28
C SER A 8 -46.09 -8.10 -39.29
N PHE A 9 -46.32 -8.31 -38.00
CA PHE A 9 -45.57 -7.69 -36.90
C PHE A 9 -44.17 -8.36 -36.79
N MET A 10 -43.12 -7.73 -37.31
CA MET A 10 -41.74 -8.12 -37.01
C MET A 10 -41.35 -7.59 -35.62
N VAL A 11 -41.54 -8.41 -34.59
CA VAL A 11 -40.93 -8.19 -33.27
C VAL A 11 -39.57 -8.87 -33.28
N SER A 12 -38.54 -8.12 -33.69
CA SER A 12 -37.15 -8.55 -33.58
C SER A 12 -36.75 -8.56 -32.10
N LEU A 13 -36.69 -9.73 -31.48
CA LEU A 13 -36.03 -9.92 -30.19
C LEU A 13 -34.54 -9.63 -30.34
N TRP A 14 -34.10 -8.43 -29.96
CA TRP A 14 -32.70 -8.17 -29.68
C TRP A 14 -32.37 -8.81 -28.34
N ALA A 15 -31.90 -10.06 -28.37
CA ALA A 15 -31.24 -10.65 -27.22
C ALA A 15 -29.89 -9.94 -27.05
N THR A 16 -29.81 -8.97 -26.14
CA THR A 16 -28.51 -8.45 -25.70
C THR A 16 -27.78 -9.56 -24.97
N PRO A 17 -26.60 -10.01 -25.44
CA PRO A 17 -25.80 -10.95 -24.67
C PRO A 17 -25.46 -10.28 -23.34
N VAL A 18 -25.90 -10.90 -22.24
CA VAL A 18 -25.40 -10.58 -20.91
C VAL A 18 -23.98 -11.11 -20.88
N GLU A 19 -22.99 -10.23 -21.05
CA GLU A 19 -21.60 -10.58 -20.72
C GLU A 19 -21.58 -11.02 -19.26
N ALA A 20 -21.24 -12.29 -19.04
CA ALA A 20 -20.94 -12.80 -17.72
C ALA A 20 -19.74 -11.99 -17.21
N GLY A 21 -20.01 -10.99 -16.37
CA GLY A 21 -18.95 -10.14 -15.83
C GLY A 21 -17.97 -10.98 -15.03
N ASP A 22 -16.72 -11.07 -15.51
CA ASP A 22 -15.64 -11.73 -14.79
C ASP A 22 -15.54 -11.15 -13.37
N LEU A 23 -15.70 -12.02 -12.37
CA LEU A 23 -15.53 -11.61 -10.99
C LEU A 23 -14.10 -11.11 -10.79
N PRO A 24 -13.89 -9.95 -10.14
CA PRO A 24 -12.55 -9.42 -9.91
C PRO A 24 -11.70 -10.45 -9.16
N SER A 25 -10.52 -10.74 -9.69
CA SER A 25 -9.56 -11.66 -9.07
C SER A 25 -9.10 -11.16 -7.69
N LEU A 26 -8.57 -12.04 -6.86
CA LEU A 26 -7.98 -11.65 -5.58
C LEU A 26 -6.69 -10.83 -5.82
N CYS A 27 -6.50 -9.76 -5.05
CA CYS A 27 -5.21 -9.09 -5.00
C CYS A 27 -4.25 -9.92 -4.14
N LEU A 28 -3.05 -10.22 -4.64
CA LEU A 28 -2.00 -10.84 -3.81
C LEU A 28 -1.38 -9.83 -2.82
N MET A 29 -1.42 -8.54 -3.14
CA MET A 29 -1.09 -7.48 -2.19
C MET A 29 -2.22 -7.28 -1.18
N GLN A 30 -1.89 -7.32 0.10
CA GLN A 30 -2.79 -7.09 1.23
C GLN A 30 -2.06 -6.24 2.27
N PRO A 31 -2.69 -5.22 2.87
CA PRO A 31 -2.08 -4.55 4.01
C PRO A 31 -2.06 -5.50 5.21
N ALA A 32 -0.98 -5.46 5.99
CA ALA A 32 -0.91 -6.19 7.25
C ALA A 32 -1.98 -5.70 8.25
N TYR A 33 -2.29 -4.40 8.23
CA TYR A 33 -3.22 -3.75 9.16
C TYR A 33 -4.24 -2.89 8.41
N LEU A 34 -5.52 -3.02 8.75
CA LEU A 34 -6.55 -2.08 8.27
C LEU A 34 -6.67 -0.85 9.19
N GLU A 35 -6.38 -1.07 10.47
CA GLU A 35 -6.36 -0.09 11.54
C GLU A 35 -5.17 -0.41 12.44
N MET A 36 -4.41 0.60 12.83
CA MET A 36 -3.36 0.51 13.85
C MET A 36 -3.79 1.31 15.07
N ARG A 37 -4.16 0.60 16.15
CA ARG A 37 -4.56 1.22 17.41
C ARG A 37 -3.34 1.58 18.23
N LEU A 38 -3.33 2.81 18.74
CA LEU A 38 -2.28 3.36 19.58
C LEU A 38 -2.65 3.13 21.06
N PRO A 39 -1.67 2.82 21.92
CA PRO A 39 -1.90 2.78 23.36
C PRO A 39 -2.18 4.19 23.89
N ASP A 40 -2.71 4.29 25.12
CA ASP A 40 -2.92 5.60 25.75
C ASP A 40 -1.62 6.40 25.93
N HIS A 41 -0.53 5.68 26.21
CA HIS A 41 0.82 6.22 26.42
C HIS A 41 1.89 5.22 25.98
N GLY A 42 3.07 5.73 25.61
CA GLY A 42 4.24 4.92 25.27
C GLY A 42 4.16 4.30 23.87
N LEU A 43 5.08 3.38 23.59
CA LEU A 43 5.17 2.66 22.33
C LEU A 43 4.91 1.18 22.60
N THR A 44 4.07 0.55 21.78
CA THR A 44 3.81 -0.90 21.83
C THR A 44 4.01 -1.53 20.45
N TRP A 45 4.39 -2.80 20.42
CA TRP A 45 4.32 -3.55 19.17
C TRP A 45 2.87 -3.81 18.78
N LEU A 46 2.58 -3.78 17.48
CA LEU A 46 1.30 -4.26 16.96
C LEU A 46 1.16 -5.78 17.23
N PRO A 47 -0.08 -6.29 17.32
CA PRO A 47 -0.32 -7.72 17.43
C PRO A 47 0.34 -8.48 16.27
N ASP A 48 0.75 -9.72 16.50
CA ASP A 48 1.40 -10.62 15.53
C ASP A 48 2.85 -10.25 15.10
N GLU A 49 3.43 -9.18 15.66
CA GLU A 49 4.83 -8.80 15.41
C GLU A 49 5.81 -9.55 16.34
N ASP A 50 7.03 -9.82 15.86
CA ASP A 50 8.10 -10.40 16.69
C ASP A 50 8.72 -9.32 17.59
N PHE A 51 8.57 -9.44 18.92
CA PHE A 51 8.95 -8.47 19.95
C PHE A 51 10.46 -8.19 20.09
N ARG A 52 11.28 -8.55 19.10
CA ARG A 52 12.75 -8.53 19.18
C ARG A 52 13.40 -7.20 18.79
N GLY A 53 12.65 -6.24 18.26
CA GLY A 53 13.18 -4.92 17.89
C GLY A 53 13.21 -3.92 19.06
N ARG A 54 13.94 -2.81 18.88
CA ARG A 54 14.05 -1.71 19.87
C ARG A 54 12.86 -0.75 19.81
N CYS A 55 11.66 -1.27 20.04
CA CYS A 55 10.49 -0.39 20.18
C CYS A 55 10.62 0.44 21.45
N GLY A 56 10.74 1.77 21.33
CA GLY A 56 10.83 2.68 22.48
C GLY A 56 12.15 3.45 22.60
N ASP A 57 13.26 2.86 22.15
CA ASP A 57 14.61 3.40 22.40
C ASP A 57 15.16 4.20 21.22
N VAL A 58 14.31 5.03 20.61
CA VAL A 58 14.70 5.88 19.46
C VAL A 58 15.18 7.25 19.96
N PRO A 59 16.45 7.62 19.69
CA PRO A 59 16.97 8.95 20.01
C PRO A 59 16.13 10.08 19.37
N PRO A 60 15.89 11.20 20.07
CA PRO A 60 15.06 12.31 19.56
C PRO A 60 15.44 12.82 18.17
N LYS A 61 16.73 12.78 17.81
CA LYS A 61 17.26 13.27 16.52
C LYS A 61 17.02 12.35 15.34
N GLN A 62 16.59 11.10 15.58
CA GLN A 62 16.38 10.10 14.52
C GLN A 62 14.93 10.06 14.04
N TRP A 63 14.01 10.71 14.74
CA TRP A 63 12.62 10.80 14.32
C TRP A 63 12.46 11.72 13.12
N ILE A 64 11.85 11.19 12.06
CA ILE A 64 11.29 12.00 10.98
C ILE A 64 10.00 12.63 11.53
N ARG A 65 9.94 13.96 11.55
CA ARG A 65 8.80 14.71 12.09
C ARG A 65 8.03 15.40 10.96
N LYS A 66 6.70 15.24 10.98
CA LYS A 66 5.77 15.98 10.12
C LYS A 66 4.52 16.41 10.88
N SER A 67 3.86 17.45 10.40
CA SER A 67 2.64 18.00 11.00
C SER A 67 1.42 17.14 10.63
N LEU A 68 0.53 16.89 11.59
CA LEU A 68 -0.84 16.38 11.36
C LEU A 68 -1.91 17.44 11.69
N GLY A 69 -1.53 18.72 11.64
CA GLY A 69 -2.32 19.82 12.18
C GLY A 69 -1.95 20.12 13.63
N SER A 70 -2.83 19.78 14.57
CA SER A 70 -2.66 20.09 16.00
C SER A 70 -1.64 19.21 16.73
N VAL A 71 -1.21 18.12 16.11
CA VAL A 71 -0.22 17.18 16.63
C VAL A 71 0.88 16.96 15.58
N ASP A 72 1.99 16.35 15.99
CA ASP A 72 3.04 15.94 15.07
C ASP A 72 3.07 14.40 14.94
N LEU A 73 3.27 13.93 13.72
CA LEU A 73 3.60 12.55 13.39
C LEU A 73 5.12 12.38 13.45
N LEU A 74 5.55 11.38 14.21
CA LEU A 74 6.95 10.97 14.33
C LEU A 74 7.08 9.56 13.77
N VAL A 75 7.99 9.39 12.81
CA VAL A 75 8.30 8.10 12.22
C VAL A 75 9.79 7.83 12.31
N TYR A 76 10.15 6.62 12.69
CA TYR A 76 11.51 6.10 12.66
C TYR A 76 11.49 4.75 11.95
N ALA A 77 12.41 4.54 11.02
CA ALA A 77 12.54 3.30 10.27
C ALA A 77 14.00 2.82 10.32
N ASP A 78 14.23 1.67 10.94
CA ASP A 78 15.55 1.03 11.07
C ASP A 78 15.63 -0.19 10.14
N GLY A 79 16.52 -0.13 9.16
CA GLY A 79 16.67 -1.18 8.15
C GLY A 79 17.24 -0.66 6.83
N PRO A 80 17.13 -1.45 5.74
CA PRO A 80 16.64 -2.84 5.73
C PRO A 80 17.70 -3.81 6.27
N ARG A 81 17.29 -4.87 6.98
CA ARG A 81 18.17 -5.92 7.51
C ARG A 81 17.97 -7.24 6.77
N GLY A 82 19.06 -8.00 6.61
CA GLY A 82 19.04 -9.36 6.08
C GLY A 82 18.57 -9.49 4.62
N SER A 83 18.44 -10.74 4.16
CA SER A 83 18.00 -11.05 2.80
C SER A 83 16.53 -10.72 2.54
N GLY A 84 15.70 -10.71 3.59
CA GLY A 84 14.29 -10.29 3.55
C GLY A 84 14.07 -8.78 3.52
N ARG A 85 15.14 -7.97 3.64
CA ARG A 85 15.08 -6.50 3.66
C ARG A 85 14.04 -5.97 4.65
N THR A 86 14.06 -6.52 5.86
CA THR A 86 13.09 -6.20 6.92
C THR A 86 13.44 -4.87 7.59
N TRP A 87 12.42 -4.10 7.93
CA TRP A 87 12.50 -2.85 8.68
C TRP A 87 11.81 -2.99 10.02
N ASP A 88 12.38 -2.41 11.07
CA ASP A 88 11.63 -2.07 12.28
C ASP A 88 11.14 -0.63 12.14
N VAL A 89 9.82 -0.42 12.15
CA VAL A 89 9.22 0.89 11.98
C VAL A 89 8.50 1.28 13.28
N ALA A 90 8.90 2.39 13.88
CA ALA A 90 8.20 3.02 14.98
C ALA A 90 7.43 4.24 14.49
N VAL A 91 6.16 4.31 14.84
CA VAL A 91 5.24 5.38 14.45
C VAL A 91 4.62 5.93 15.72
N GLY A 92 4.60 7.24 15.91
CA GLY A 92 3.93 7.81 17.05
C GLY A 92 3.40 9.22 16.81
N VAL A 93 2.52 9.62 17.70
CA VAL A 93 1.91 10.93 17.74
C VAL A 93 2.46 11.68 18.95
N ALA A 94 2.93 12.90 18.74
CA ALA A 94 3.35 13.80 19.79
C ALA A 94 2.53 15.09 19.79
N GLU A 95 2.54 15.80 20.91
CA GLU A 95 2.16 17.20 20.92
C GLU A 95 3.07 18.01 19.97
N LYS A 96 2.58 19.17 19.53
CA LYS A 96 3.31 20.03 18.60
C LYS A 96 4.71 20.37 19.14
N GLY A 97 5.75 20.03 18.38
CA GLY A 97 7.15 20.25 18.77
C GLY A 97 7.72 19.22 19.74
N GLY A 98 6.93 18.27 20.22
CA GLY A 98 7.33 17.24 21.17
C GLY A 98 8.50 16.39 20.66
N ALA A 99 9.55 16.24 21.49
CA ALA A 99 10.78 15.54 21.11
C ALA A 99 10.64 14.01 20.99
N LYS A 100 9.56 13.45 21.56
CA LYS A 100 9.26 12.02 21.58
C LYS A 100 7.75 11.81 21.39
N PRO A 101 7.31 10.66 20.84
CA PRO A 101 5.90 10.35 20.76
C PRO A 101 5.30 10.20 22.16
N LEU A 102 4.10 10.74 22.35
CA LEU A 102 3.29 10.52 23.55
C LEU A 102 2.73 9.10 23.56
N ARG A 103 2.26 8.66 22.37
CA ARG A 103 1.79 7.31 22.10
C ARG A 103 2.17 6.89 20.70
N GLY A 104 2.27 5.59 20.47
CA GLY A 104 2.54 5.06 19.15
C GLY A 104 2.64 3.54 19.12
N VAL A 105 2.96 3.03 17.93
CA VAL A 105 3.10 1.61 17.66
C VAL A 105 4.42 1.31 16.94
N CYS A 106 4.84 0.06 17.04
CA CYS A 106 5.94 -0.50 16.28
C CYS A 106 5.45 -1.67 15.44
N LEU A 107 6.01 -1.81 14.24
CA LEU A 107 5.73 -2.92 13.33
C LEU A 107 6.97 -3.31 12.54
N GLN A 108 6.96 -4.51 11.99
CA GLN A 108 7.95 -4.92 11.00
C GLN A 108 7.33 -4.91 9.61
N THR A 109 8.13 -4.55 8.61
CA THR A 109 7.72 -4.66 7.21
C THR A 109 8.88 -5.07 6.33
N SER A 110 8.60 -5.69 5.18
CA SER A 110 9.61 -6.10 4.22
C SER A 110 9.59 -5.21 2.99
N THR A 111 10.76 -4.73 2.57
CA THR A 111 10.93 -4.12 1.24
C THR A 111 11.73 -5.01 0.29
N VAL A 112 11.57 -6.33 0.38
CA VAL A 112 12.21 -7.28 -0.54
C VAL A 112 11.86 -7.00 -2.01
N GLY A 113 10.64 -6.55 -2.28
CA GLY A 113 10.17 -6.13 -3.61
C GLY A 113 10.93 -4.93 -4.21
N TRP A 114 11.72 -4.22 -3.40
CA TRP A 114 12.66 -3.19 -3.88
C TRP A 114 13.68 -3.76 -4.86
N ARG A 115 14.03 -5.06 -4.78
CA ARG A 115 14.92 -5.71 -5.75
C ARG A 115 14.37 -5.68 -7.17
N THR A 116 13.05 -5.75 -7.31
CA THR A 116 12.34 -5.69 -8.58
C THR A 116 12.15 -4.23 -9.02
N LEU A 117 11.83 -3.34 -8.07
CA LEU A 117 11.58 -1.92 -8.35
C LEU A 117 12.85 -1.14 -8.70
N GLN A 118 13.94 -1.39 -7.99
CA GLN A 118 15.29 -0.81 -8.14
C GLN A 118 15.42 0.71 -7.96
N ARG A 119 14.40 1.50 -8.30
CA ARG A 119 14.36 2.95 -8.12
C ARG A 119 12.94 3.45 -7.88
N TYR A 120 12.81 4.54 -7.12
CA TYR A 120 11.56 5.25 -6.94
C TYR A 120 11.86 6.75 -6.82
N LYS A 121 11.32 7.58 -7.73
CA LYS A 121 11.46 9.06 -7.72
C LYS A 121 12.88 9.59 -7.48
N LYS A 122 13.91 8.82 -7.88
CA LYS A 122 15.34 9.11 -7.69
C LYS A 122 15.79 9.32 -6.22
N GLY A 123 15.02 8.82 -5.25
CA GLY A 123 15.29 9.04 -3.82
C GLY A 123 15.00 7.82 -2.94
N PRO A 124 15.22 7.94 -1.62
CA PRO A 124 14.80 6.93 -0.66
C PRO A 124 13.26 6.84 -0.59
N LEU A 125 12.76 5.71 -0.12
CA LEU A 125 11.34 5.51 0.13
C LEU A 125 10.84 6.47 1.22
N PRO A 126 9.86 7.35 0.95
CA PRO A 126 9.30 8.24 1.95
C PRO A 126 8.38 7.47 2.91
N TRP A 127 8.59 7.59 4.21
CA TRP A 127 7.73 6.97 5.23
C TRP A 127 6.60 7.90 5.73
N VAL A 128 6.69 9.18 5.39
CA VAL A 128 5.72 10.20 5.78
C VAL A 128 5.78 11.35 4.79
N ASP A 129 4.63 11.78 4.28
CA ASP A 129 4.53 12.92 3.37
C ASP A 129 3.10 13.49 3.33
N ASP A 130 2.92 14.73 2.85
CA ASP A 130 1.60 15.31 2.59
C ASP A 130 1.18 14.96 1.15
N LEU A 131 0.47 13.85 1.00
CA LEU A 131 0.19 13.22 -0.30
C LEU A 131 -1.01 13.83 -1.03
N ASP A 132 -1.85 14.60 -0.34
CA ASP A 132 -3.00 15.27 -0.94
C ASP A 132 -2.96 16.80 -0.87
N GLY A 133 -1.95 17.37 -0.21
CA GLY A 133 -1.68 18.80 -0.18
C GLY A 133 -2.56 19.56 0.81
N ASP A 134 -3.17 18.89 1.79
CA ASP A 134 -4.02 19.54 2.79
C ASP A 134 -3.23 20.16 3.98
N GLY A 135 -1.90 20.03 3.96
CA GLY A 135 -1.00 20.51 5.00
C GLY A 135 -0.81 19.55 6.17
N LYS A 136 -1.43 18.36 6.12
CA LYS A 136 -1.27 17.27 7.09
C LYS A 136 -0.58 16.11 6.40
N ALA A 137 0.39 15.53 7.07
CA ALA A 137 1.07 14.37 6.54
C ALA A 137 0.24 13.08 6.68
N GLU A 138 0.43 12.17 5.74
CA GLU A 138 0.06 10.78 5.87
C GLU A 138 1.25 9.90 6.25
N LEU A 139 0.95 8.82 6.97
CA LEU A 139 1.89 7.74 7.20
C LEU A 139 1.93 6.82 5.98
N ILE A 140 3.14 6.45 5.54
CA ILE A 140 3.36 5.55 4.41
C ILE A 140 4.10 4.32 4.91
N ILE A 141 3.47 3.15 4.84
CA ILE A 141 4.09 1.86 5.16
C ILE A 141 4.39 1.13 3.86
N TRP A 142 5.68 0.95 3.57
CA TRP A 142 6.14 0.17 2.42
C TRP A 142 6.12 -1.31 2.75
N ASP A 143 5.61 -2.13 1.85
CA ASP A 143 5.51 -3.57 2.02
C ASP A 143 5.75 -4.30 0.70
N SER A 144 6.04 -5.60 0.77
CA SER A 144 6.27 -6.44 -0.39
C SER A 144 5.15 -7.44 -0.58
N PHE A 145 4.80 -7.73 -1.83
CA PHE A 145 3.78 -8.71 -2.17
C PHE A 145 4.29 -9.73 -3.18
N PRO A 146 3.88 -10.99 -3.10
CA PRO A 146 4.27 -12.00 -4.08
C PRO A 146 3.57 -11.75 -5.43
N LEU A 147 4.27 -11.94 -6.54
CA LEU A 147 3.69 -11.78 -7.88
C LEU A 147 2.79 -12.95 -8.30
N HIS A 148 2.93 -14.10 -7.63
CA HIS A 148 2.08 -15.29 -7.77
C HIS A 148 2.16 -16.13 -6.49
N GLU A 149 1.24 -17.07 -6.28
CA GLU A 149 1.10 -17.84 -5.04
C GLU A 149 2.39 -18.56 -4.59
N ASN A 150 3.17 -19.05 -5.54
CA ASN A 150 4.43 -19.77 -5.27
C ASN A 150 5.69 -18.92 -5.53
N ALA A 151 5.59 -17.60 -5.37
CA ALA A 151 6.71 -16.68 -5.62
C ALA A 151 7.87 -16.92 -4.65
N SER A 152 9.07 -17.05 -5.22
CA SER A 152 10.31 -16.94 -4.44
C SER A 152 10.53 -15.50 -3.97
N LEU A 153 11.42 -15.26 -3.00
CA LEU A 153 11.74 -13.90 -2.53
C LEU A 153 12.30 -12.96 -3.63
N ALA A 154 12.70 -13.50 -4.78
CA ALA A 154 13.13 -12.71 -5.93
C ALA A 154 11.95 -12.21 -6.79
N GLU A 155 10.76 -12.78 -6.60
CA GLU A 155 9.55 -12.57 -7.43
C GLU A 155 8.49 -11.78 -6.66
N TYR A 156 8.93 -10.74 -5.94
CA TYR A 156 8.07 -9.86 -5.16
C TYR A 156 7.99 -8.48 -5.81
N GLY A 157 6.80 -7.90 -5.78
CA GLY A 157 6.56 -6.47 -6.01
C GLY A 157 6.63 -5.68 -4.70
N LEU A 158 6.69 -4.36 -4.82
CA LEU A 158 6.64 -3.41 -3.72
C LEU A 158 5.35 -2.58 -3.82
N VAL A 159 4.68 -2.37 -2.70
CA VAL A 159 3.48 -1.55 -2.56
C VAL A 159 3.65 -0.60 -1.38
N ALA A 160 2.87 0.47 -1.36
CA ALA A 160 2.79 1.37 -0.23
C ALA A 160 1.35 1.47 0.26
N TRP A 161 1.17 1.34 1.57
CA TRP A 161 -0.10 1.50 2.26
C TRP A 161 -0.08 2.84 2.98
N VAL A 162 -1.09 3.67 2.71
CA VAL A 162 -1.22 5.01 3.24
C VAL A 162 -2.20 5.00 4.39
N TYR A 163 -1.85 5.58 5.53
CA TYR A 163 -2.71 5.68 6.70
C TYR A 163 -2.88 7.12 7.17
N ARG A 164 -4.06 7.40 7.69
CA ARG A 164 -4.44 8.69 8.28
C ARG A 164 -4.78 8.53 9.74
N LEU A 165 -4.46 9.53 10.53
CA LEU A 165 -4.89 9.61 11.91
C LEU A 165 -6.40 9.88 11.93
N ALA A 166 -7.21 8.84 12.11
CA ALA A 166 -8.67 8.93 12.04
C ALA A 166 -9.27 9.40 13.37
N SER A 167 -8.65 9.01 14.48
CA SER A 167 -8.98 9.45 15.83
C SER A 167 -7.70 9.76 16.59
N ARG A 168 -7.84 10.18 17.84
CA ARG A 168 -6.70 10.42 18.74
C ARG A 168 -5.77 9.20 18.81
N ASP A 169 -6.34 8.01 18.75
CA ASP A 169 -5.75 6.72 19.09
C ASP A 169 -5.73 5.71 17.94
N SER A 170 -6.06 6.10 16.71
CA SER A 170 -6.06 5.14 15.58
C SER A 170 -5.54 5.74 14.27
N PHE A 171 -4.69 4.98 13.60
CA PHE A 171 -4.40 5.16 12.18
C PHE A 171 -5.28 4.20 11.37
N VAL A 172 -5.98 4.70 10.37
CA VAL A 172 -6.82 3.90 9.47
C VAL A 172 -6.31 4.04 8.05
N ILE A 173 -6.34 2.94 7.29
CA ILE A 173 -5.90 2.93 5.90
C ILE A 173 -6.74 3.89 5.04
N ASP A 174 -6.07 4.77 4.29
CA ASP A 174 -6.68 5.57 3.24
C ASP A 174 -6.55 4.82 1.90
N TRP A 175 -7.64 4.18 1.49
CA TRP A 175 -7.70 3.41 0.25
C TRP A 175 -7.55 4.25 -1.01
N VAL A 176 -7.92 5.53 -0.97
CA VAL A 176 -7.82 6.42 -2.14
C VAL A 176 -6.36 6.78 -2.37
N LEU A 177 -5.67 7.20 -1.31
CA LEU A 177 -4.25 7.54 -1.39
C LEU A 177 -3.36 6.31 -1.59
N SER A 178 -3.67 5.18 -0.96
CA SER A 178 -2.94 3.92 -1.20
C SER A 178 -2.99 3.50 -2.67
N ARG A 179 -4.17 3.62 -3.32
CA ARG A 179 -4.31 3.33 -4.75
C ARG A 179 -3.60 4.35 -5.65
N ARG A 180 -3.66 5.63 -5.30
CA ARG A 180 -2.92 6.68 -6.02
C ARG A 180 -1.41 6.42 -5.95
N LEU A 181 -0.90 6.05 -4.78
CA LEU A 181 0.51 5.75 -4.58
C LEU A 181 0.90 4.46 -5.31
N ALA A 182 0.05 3.43 -5.30
CA ALA A 182 0.25 2.22 -6.09
C ALA A 182 0.34 2.51 -7.60
N GLN A 183 -0.50 3.41 -8.13
CA GLN A 183 -0.39 3.87 -9.52
C GLN A 183 0.96 4.52 -9.80
N SER A 184 1.43 5.41 -8.92
CA SER A 184 2.76 6.03 -9.05
C SER A 184 3.90 5.01 -8.98
N VAL A 185 3.79 3.99 -8.14
CA VAL A 185 4.77 2.89 -8.08
C VAL A 185 4.72 2.04 -9.35
N ALA A 186 3.53 1.80 -9.91
CA ALA A 186 3.39 1.09 -11.19
C ALA A 186 4.11 1.83 -12.33
N GLU A 187 3.98 3.15 -12.41
CA GLU A 187 4.71 3.98 -13.38
C GLU A 187 6.23 3.79 -13.26
N GLU A 188 6.75 3.71 -12.03
CA GLU A 188 8.18 3.46 -11.78
C GLU A 188 8.61 2.05 -12.17
N TYR A 189 7.73 1.05 -12.10
CA TYR A 189 7.98 -0.28 -12.66
C TYR A 189 8.01 -0.26 -14.20
N ARG A 190 7.18 0.54 -14.84
CA ARG A 190 7.14 0.70 -16.31
C ARG A 190 8.31 1.51 -16.85
N ALA A 191 8.89 2.39 -16.03
CA ALA A 191 9.96 3.25 -16.46
C ALA A 191 11.23 2.44 -16.82
N PRO A 192 11.91 2.79 -17.93
CA PRO A 192 13.11 2.09 -18.39
C PRO A 192 14.25 2.30 -17.40
N LEU A 193 14.98 1.24 -17.08
CA LEU A 193 16.17 1.33 -16.24
C LEU A 193 17.32 1.89 -17.08
N ASP A 194 18.11 2.80 -16.52
CA ASP A 194 19.15 3.55 -17.26
C ASP A 194 20.38 2.69 -17.65
N ALA A 195 20.30 1.36 -17.53
CA ALA A 195 21.39 0.44 -17.81
C ALA A 195 21.15 -0.36 -19.10
N GLU A 196 21.94 -0.07 -20.12
CA GLU A 196 22.14 -0.96 -21.27
C GLU A 196 22.62 -2.33 -20.76
N GLY A 197 21.85 -3.39 -21.01
CA GLY A 197 22.43 -4.74 -21.09
C GLY A 197 21.94 -5.83 -20.13
N THR A 198 20.95 -5.62 -19.25
CA THR A 198 20.31 -6.76 -18.55
C THR A 198 18.79 -6.79 -18.72
N PRO A 199 18.23 -7.79 -19.43
CA PRO A 199 16.78 -8.04 -19.51
C PRO A 199 16.13 -8.36 -18.15
N TYR A 200 16.95 -8.60 -17.13
CA TYR A 200 16.50 -8.83 -15.77
C TYR A 200 16.40 -7.49 -15.03
N PRO A 201 15.26 -7.15 -14.38
CA PRO A 201 14.07 -7.98 -14.13
C PRO A 201 12.81 -7.55 -14.93
N GLU A 202 12.88 -7.40 -16.26
CA GLU A 202 11.78 -6.83 -17.08
C GLU A 202 10.43 -7.54 -16.91
N LYS A 203 10.41 -8.88 -16.96
CA LYS A 203 9.17 -9.66 -16.76
C LYS A 203 8.58 -9.46 -15.36
N LEU A 204 9.43 -9.41 -14.33
CA LEU A 204 8.99 -9.23 -12.95
C LEU A 204 8.48 -7.80 -12.73
N ARG A 205 9.15 -6.79 -13.30
CA ARG A 205 8.71 -5.40 -13.28
C ARG A 205 7.37 -5.23 -13.97
N THR A 206 7.20 -5.86 -15.14
CA THR A 206 5.93 -5.88 -15.89
C THR A 206 4.82 -6.48 -15.03
N GLY A 207 5.04 -7.65 -14.43
CA GLY A 207 4.05 -8.30 -13.55
C GLY A 207 3.71 -7.47 -12.31
N ALA A 208 4.71 -6.85 -11.67
CA ALA A 208 4.50 -5.96 -10.53
C ALA A 208 3.68 -4.72 -10.90
N GLY A 209 4.01 -4.08 -12.02
CA GLY A 209 3.28 -2.94 -12.56
C GLY A 209 1.82 -3.27 -12.86
N GLU A 210 1.56 -4.40 -13.54
CA GLU A 210 0.18 -4.85 -13.82
C GLU A 210 -0.63 -5.14 -12.56
N ALA A 211 -0.02 -5.76 -11.56
CA ALA A 211 -0.68 -6.04 -10.29
C ALA A 211 -1.09 -4.74 -9.57
N LEU A 212 -0.19 -3.74 -9.54
CA LEU A 212 -0.45 -2.44 -8.94
C LEU A 212 -1.51 -1.64 -9.73
N GLU A 213 -1.46 -1.66 -11.06
CA GLU A 213 -2.48 -1.04 -11.92
C GLU A 213 -3.87 -1.70 -11.73
N LYS A 214 -3.93 -3.01 -11.53
CA LYS A 214 -5.18 -3.71 -11.19
C LYS A 214 -5.69 -3.26 -9.83
N PHE A 215 -4.85 -3.18 -8.82
CA PHE A 215 -5.22 -2.70 -7.49
C PHE A 215 -5.69 -1.23 -7.52
N ALA A 216 -4.92 -0.36 -8.16
CA ALA A 216 -5.23 1.07 -8.33
C ALA A 216 -6.57 1.27 -9.04
N GLY A 217 -6.81 0.51 -10.12
CA GLY A 217 -8.05 0.52 -10.90
C GLY A 217 -9.22 -0.25 -10.28
N LYS A 218 -9.10 -0.76 -9.03
CA LYS A 218 -10.14 -1.58 -8.35
C LYS A 218 -10.55 -2.84 -9.14
N ARG A 219 -9.64 -3.37 -9.96
CA ARG A 219 -9.83 -4.59 -10.77
C ARG A 219 -9.41 -5.88 -10.05
N CYS A 220 -8.98 -5.78 -8.79
CA CYS A 220 -8.82 -6.92 -7.89
C CYS A 220 -9.42 -6.61 -6.51
N ARG A 221 -9.75 -7.65 -5.74
CA ARG A 221 -10.34 -7.54 -4.39
C ARG A 221 -9.31 -7.86 -3.32
N ILE A 222 -9.28 -7.03 -2.29
CA ILE A 222 -8.54 -7.29 -1.05
C ILE A 222 -9.47 -8.08 -0.12
N LEU A 223 -8.96 -9.15 0.48
CA LEU A 223 -9.71 -9.86 1.51
C LEU A 223 -9.74 -8.98 2.74
N LYS A 224 -10.95 -8.68 3.23
CA LYS A 224 -11.06 -8.29 4.62
C LYS A 224 -10.70 -9.53 5.43
N LYS A 225 -9.54 -9.53 6.09
CA LYS A 225 -9.38 -10.42 7.24
C LYS A 225 -10.49 -10.04 8.21
N ASP A 226 -11.31 -11.01 8.58
CA ASP A 226 -12.15 -10.85 9.76
C ASP A 226 -11.17 -10.68 10.93
N ASN A 227 -11.12 -9.47 11.50
CA ASN A 227 -10.38 -9.26 12.73
C ASN A 227 -11.02 -10.16 13.80
N PRO A 228 -10.28 -11.07 14.44
CA PRO A 228 -10.80 -11.79 15.61
C PRO A 228 -11.18 -10.83 16.74
#